data_AF-A0AAX0J2S5-F1
#
_entry.id   AF-A0AAX0J2S5-F1
#
_cell.length_a   1.000
_cell.length_b   1.000
_cell.length_c   1.000
_cell.angle_alpha   90.00
_cell.angle_beta   90.00
_cell.angle_gamma   90.00
#
_symmetry.space_group_name_H-M   'P 1'
#
loop_
_entity.id
_entity.type
_entity.pdbx_description
1 polymer ?
#
loop_
_entity_poly.entity_id
_entity_poly.type
_entity_poly.pdbx_seq_one_letter_code
_entity_poly.pdbx_strand_id
1 'polypeptide(L)'
;MWFCHARIKKGREAEVGIVVVSGLASGVGKTTATAAIVKILQAKGRDVVPAKIARLQNLCASPDIGTIEKLTGIRGEDFSQLDDPLVQVCHLSESGKTVVVEGSGGLSVALIGKKTIADIAAELDAPLVVVSGMNRGAVELAVNAVGFARACGANVAGLLGGKLPAGADLRTRLTLVEASRASGVPFIGSLNDGVGSLGCEPFAEALSTIFIPDEW
;
A
#
# COMPACT_ATOMS: atom_id res chain seq x y z
N MET A 1 25.26 11.87 1.04
CA MET A 1 24.95 10.43 0.94
C MET A 1 24.76 9.89 2.35
N TRP A 2 23.54 10.01 2.88
CA TRP A 2 23.14 9.28 4.08
C TRP A 2 22.35 8.07 3.57
N PHE A 3 22.96 6.89 3.63
CA PHE A 3 22.18 5.67 3.44
C PHE A 3 21.43 5.42 4.75
N CYS A 4 20.09 5.26 4.71
CA CYS A 4 19.30 4.73 5.83
C CYS A 4 19.73 3.27 6.04
N HIS A 5 20.93 3.03 6.60
CA HIS A 5 21.36 1.72 7.10
C HIS A 5 20.71 1.50 8.47
N ALA A 6 19.38 1.47 8.50
CA ALA A 6 18.65 0.92 9.61
C ALA A 6 18.89 -0.59 9.59
N ARG A 7 19.98 -1.06 10.22
CA ARG A 7 20.04 -2.44 10.68
C ARG A 7 18.95 -2.57 11.75
N ILE A 8 17.77 -3.00 11.33
CA ILE A 8 16.71 -3.45 12.22
C ILE A 8 17.36 -4.46 13.18
N LYS A 9 17.33 -4.14 14.46
CA LYS A 9 17.97 -4.95 15.51
C LYS A 9 17.30 -6.33 15.52
N LYS A 10 17.98 -7.34 14.96
CA LYS A 10 17.68 -8.76 15.22
C LYS A 10 17.79 -9.00 16.73
N GLY A 11 16.66 -9.13 17.43
CA GLY A 11 16.66 -9.35 18.88
C GLY A 11 15.30 -9.36 19.60
N ARG A 12 14.22 -8.94 18.95
CA ARG A 12 12.81 -9.25 19.28
C ARG A 12 12.15 -9.63 17.95
N GLU A 13 11.09 -10.41 17.93
CA GLU A 13 10.25 -10.53 16.71
C GLU A 13 9.98 -9.10 16.23
N ALA A 14 10.54 -8.74 15.08
CA ALA A 14 10.64 -7.34 14.67
C ALA A 14 9.28 -6.94 14.10
N GLU A 15 8.50 -6.23 14.91
CA GLU A 15 7.26 -5.59 14.44
C GLU A 15 7.56 -4.71 13.23
N VAL A 16 6.69 -4.79 12.22
CA VAL A 16 6.86 -4.04 10.98
C VAL A 16 6.65 -2.55 11.24
N GLY A 17 7.73 -1.78 11.15
CA GLY A 17 7.68 -0.32 11.32
C GLY A 17 7.16 0.44 10.09
N ILE A 18 7.18 -0.18 8.91
CA ILE A 18 6.80 0.45 7.63
C ILE A 18 6.10 -0.57 6.74
N VAL A 19 4.94 -0.22 6.18
CA VAL A 19 4.23 -0.99 5.13
C VAL A 19 4.11 -0.12 3.88
N VAL A 20 4.41 -0.66 2.71
CA VAL A 20 4.31 0.08 1.44
C VAL A 20 3.11 -0.41 0.64
N VAL A 21 2.33 0.53 0.11
CA VAL A 21 1.15 0.28 -0.72
C VAL A 21 1.37 0.88 -2.10
N SER A 22 1.30 0.04 -3.12
CA SER A 22 1.33 0.44 -4.52
C SER A 22 0.16 -0.18 -5.27
N GLY A 23 -0.03 0.17 -6.53
CA GLY A 23 -1.11 -0.37 -7.34
C GLY A 23 -0.70 -0.54 -8.79
N LEU A 24 -1.40 -1.42 -9.49
CA LEU A 24 -1.06 -1.80 -10.86
C LEU A 24 -1.31 -0.66 -11.88
N ALA A 25 -2.26 0.21 -11.58
CA ALA A 25 -2.59 1.36 -12.41
C ALA A 25 -3.20 2.51 -11.58
N SER A 26 -3.40 3.65 -12.21
CA SER A 26 -4.21 4.73 -11.65
C SER A 26 -5.67 4.29 -11.51
N GLY A 27 -6.36 4.77 -10.46
CA GLY A 27 -7.79 4.51 -10.26
C GLY A 27 -8.17 3.12 -9.73
N VAL A 28 -7.23 2.20 -9.53
CA VAL A 28 -7.48 0.84 -9.02
C VAL A 28 -7.93 0.77 -7.55
N GLY A 29 -7.89 1.88 -6.82
CA GLY A 29 -8.30 1.94 -5.40
C GLY A 29 -7.14 1.98 -4.39
N LYS A 30 -5.93 2.39 -4.80
CA LYS A 30 -4.76 2.50 -3.91
C LYS A 30 -5.05 3.28 -2.63
N THR A 31 -5.55 4.51 -2.74
CA THR A 31 -5.86 5.38 -1.60
C THR A 31 -6.80 4.72 -0.60
N THR A 32 -7.85 4.07 -1.09
CA THR A 32 -8.82 3.36 -0.24
C THR A 32 -8.20 2.10 0.39
N ALA A 33 -7.32 1.41 -0.32
CA ALA A 33 -6.55 0.28 0.21
C ALA A 33 -5.54 0.71 1.28
N THR A 34 -4.86 1.85 1.09
CA THR A 34 -4.00 2.46 2.11
C THR A 34 -4.81 2.74 3.37
N ALA A 35 -5.98 3.38 3.23
CA ALA A 35 -6.87 3.65 4.34
C ALA A 35 -7.33 2.36 5.05
N ALA A 36 -7.60 1.29 4.30
CA ALA A 36 -7.97 -0.01 4.87
C ALA A 36 -6.85 -0.59 5.73
N ILE A 37 -5.61 -0.62 5.21
CA ILE A 37 -4.44 -1.11 5.95
C ILE A 37 -4.21 -0.26 7.20
N VAL A 38 -4.27 1.07 7.08
CA VAL A 38 -4.16 2.00 8.21
C VAL A 38 -5.20 1.68 9.30
N LYS A 39 -6.46 1.48 8.91
CA LYS A 39 -7.54 1.23 9.85
C LYS A 39 -7.42 -0.13 10.54
N ILE A 40 -6.99 -1.16 9.80
CA ILE A 40 -6.76 -2.50 10.36
C ILE A 40 -5.58 -2.47 11.34
N LEU A 41 -4.47 -1.83 10.99
CA LEU A 41 -3.32 -1.70 11.90
C LEU A 41 -3.66 -0.87 13.15
N GLN A 42 -4.45 0.20 13.00
CA GLN A 42 -4.99 0.96 14.14
C GLN A 42 -5.83 0.06 15.05
N ALA A 43 -6.71 -0.76 14.49
CA ALA A 43 -7.55 -1.69 15.25
C ALA A 43 -6.72 -2.78 15.96
N LYS A 44 -5.53 -3.12 15.44
CA LYS A 44 -4.53 -3.96 16.11
C LYS A 44 -3.73 -3.22 17.20
N GLY A 45 -4.03 -1.94 17.47
CA GLY A 45 -3.38 -1.14 18.52
C GLY A 45 -2.08 -0.47 18.10
N ARG A 46 -1.76 -0.43 16.80
CA ARG A 46 -0.57 0.27 16.27
C ARG A 46 -0.77 1.79 16.31
N ASP A 47 0.30 2.53 16.59
CA ASP A 47 0.35 3.99 16.37
C ASP A 47 0.70 4.26 14.91
N VAL A 48 -0.34 4.36 14.06
CA VAL A 48 -0.19 4.36 12.60
C VAL A 48 -0.12 5.78 12.04
N VAL A 49 0.79 6.03 11.10
CA VAL A 49 0.82 7.26 10.30
C VAL A 49 0.76 6.91 8.80
N PRO A 50 -0.31 7.31 8.08
CA PRO A 50 -0.30 7.26 6.62
C PRO A 50 0.64 8.33 6.06
N ALA A 51 1.46 7.94 5.09
CA ALA A 51 2.40 8.83 4.42
C ALA A 51 2.26 8.71 2.90
N LYS A 52 2.16 9.82 2.19
CA LYS A 52 2.12 9.86 0.73
C LYS A 52 3.50 10.19 0.17
N ILE A 53 3.94 9.41 -0.82
CA ILE A 53 5.10 9.71 -1.64
C ILE A 53 4.69 9.67 -3.11
N ALA A 54 4.89 10.77 -3.81
CA ALA A 54 4.60 10.88 -5.23
C ALA A 54 5.67 11.70 -5.97
N ARG A 55 5.83 11.44 -7.27
CA ARG A 55 6.58 12.34 -8.13
C ARG A 55 5.76 13.61 -8.40
N LEU A 56 6.37 14.77 -8.17
CA LEU A 56 5.92 16.10 -8.55
C LEU A 56 5.77 16.23 -10.08
N GLN A 57 4.74 15.62 -10.66
CA GLN A 57 4.30 15.89 -12.03
C GLN A 57 2.97 16.64 -12.05
N ASN A 58 2.22 16.65 -10.94
CA ASN A 58 0.99 17.41 -10.76
C ASN A 58 1.12 18.33 -9.54
N LEU A 59 1.00 19.64 -9.78
CA LEU A 59 1.05 20.74 -8.80
C LEU A 59 -0.18 20.81 -7.87
N CYS A 60 -1.08 19.84 -7.93
CA CYS A 60 -2.24 19.77 -7.05
C CYS A 60 -1.88 18.85 -5.88
N ALA A 61 -1.91 19.38 -4.66
CA ALA A 61 -1.92 18.58 -3.44
C ALA A 61 -2.88 17.41 -3.65
N SER A 62 -2.37 16.17 -3.57
CA SER A 62 -3.20 15.03 -3.92
C SER A 62 -4.32 14.92 -2.89
N PRO A 63 -5.60 14.85 -3.28
CA PRO A 63 -6.71 14.62 -2.34
C PRO A 63 -6.62 13.26 -1.63
N ASP A 64 -5.60 12.45 -1.96
CA ASP A 64 -5.35 11.14 -1.40
C ASP A 64 -5.24 11.18 0.13
N ILE A 65 -4.42 12.07 0.70
CA ILE A 65 -4.21 12.09 2.14
C ILE A 65 -5.49 12.46 2.88
N GLY A 66 -6.22 13.49 2.42
CA GLY A 66 -7.51 13.89 3.00
C GLY A 66 -8.57 12.79 2.88
N THR A 67 -8.51 11.95 1.85
CA THR A 67 -9.38 10.76 1.75
C THR A 67 -9.04 9.73 2.82
N ILE A 68 -7.74 9.47 3.06
CA ILE A 68 -7.31 8.57 4.13
C ILE A 68 -7.74 9.12 5.49
N GLU A 69 -7.52 10.41 5.76
CA GLU A 69 -7.93 11.04 7.02
C GLU A 69 -9.44 10.92 7.25
N LYS A 70 -10.26 11.20 6.22
CA LYS A 70 -11.73 11.05 6.29
C LYS A 70 -12.16 9.62 6.64
N LEU A 71 -11.53 8.62 6.01
CA LEU A 71 -11.91 7.22 6.17
C LEU A 71 -11.37 6.61 7.48
N THR A 72 -10.26 7.11 8.01
CA THR A 72 -9.56 6.47 9.13
C THR A 72 -9.69 7.26 10.44
N GLY A 73 -9.89 8.58 10.36
CA GLY A 73 -9.78 9.53 11.47
C GLY A 73 -8.31 9.82 11.86
N ILE A 74 -7.33 9.29 11.12
CA ILE A 74 -5.91 9.44 11.41
C ILE A 74 -5.32 10.48 10.47
N ARG A 75 -4.60 11.46 11.03
CA ARG A 75 -3.89 12.48 10.24
C ARG A 75 -2.75 11.85 9.45
N GLY A 76 -2.59 12.28 8.20
CA GLY A 76 -1.54 11.78 7.33
C GLY A 76 -0.54 12.85 6.92
N GLU A 77 0.61 12.39 6.44
CA GLU A 77 1.70 13.24 5.97
C GLU A 77 1.85 13.14 4.45
N ASP A 78 1.95 14.27 3.76
CA ASP A 78 2.29 14.31 2.33
C ASP A 78 3.74 14.76 2.14
N PHE A 79 4.61 13.80 1.83
CA PHE A 79 6.04 14.05 1.62
C PHE A 79 6.39 14.25 0.15
N SER A 80 5.41 14.36 -0.74
CA SER A 80 5.65 14.48 -2.19
C SER A 80 6.41 15.74 -2.60
N GLN A 81 6.49 16.74 -1.72
CA GLN A 81 7.22 18.00 -1.93
C GLN A 81 8.66 17.97 -1.38
N LEU A 82 9.06 16.89 -0.71
CA LEU A 82 10.39 16.79 -0.12
C LEU A 82 11.39 16.23 -1.14
N ASP A 83 12.62 16.73 -1.13
CA ASP A 83 13.72 16.22 -1.96
C ASP A 83 14.06 14.77 -1.61
N ASP A 84 14.00 14.42 -0.32
CA ASP A 84 14.22 13.07 0.19
C ASP A 84 13.12 12.71 1.22
N PRO A 85 11.97 12.20 0.76
CA PRO A 85 10.86 11.85 1.64
C PRO A 85 11.15 10.62 2.53
N LEU A 86 12.13 9.79 2.16
CA LEU A 86 12.44 8.58 2.92
C LEU A 86 13.08 8.89 4.27
N VAL A 87 13.77 10.03 4.40
CA VAL A 87 14.30 10.50 5.69
C VAL A 87 13.17 10.69 6.70
N GLN A 88 12.04 11.29 6.28
CA GLN A 88 10.90 11.50 7.17
C GLN A 88 10.17 10.21 7.49
N VAL A 89 10.05 9.29 6.53
CA VAL A 89 9.51 7.95 6.76
C VAL A 89 10.37 7.17 7.77
N CYS A 90 11.70 7.11 7.58
CA CYS A 90 12.62 6.46 8.52
C CYS A 90 12.48 7.10 9.92
N HIS A 91 12.47 8.43 10.02
CA HIS A 91 12.35 9.13 11.30
C HIS A 91 11.03 8.85 12.04
N LEU A 92 9.89 8.81 11.33
CA LEU A 92 8.60 8.43 11.94
C LEU A 92 8.65 6.99 12.46
N SER A 93 9.20 6.06 11.68
CA SER A 93 9.32 4.66 12.09
C SER A 93 10.25 4.49 13.31
N GLU A 94 11.40 5.17 13.31
CA GLU A 94 12.34 5.18 14.44
C GLU A 94 11.75 5.80 15.71
N SER A 95 10.75 6.67 15.59
CA SER A 95 9.99 7.22 16.72
C SER A 95 8.95 6.24 17.30
N GLY A 96 8.86 5.02 16.79
CA GLY A 96 7.96 3.97 17.25
C GLY A 96 6.60 3.92 16.55
N LYS A 97 6.43 4.64 15.44
CA LYS A 97 5.19 4.63 14.66
C LYS A 97 5.23 3.56 13.57
N THR A 98 4.06 3.00 13.24
CA THR A 98 3.88 2.17 12.05
C THR A 98 3.51 3.06 10.87
N VAL A 99 4.40 3.20 9.88
CA VAL A 99 4.16 4.08 8.73
C VAL A 99 3.55 3.30 7.57
N VAL A 100 2.40 3.73 7.05
CA VAL A 100 1.80 3.15 5.83
C VAL A 100 2.07 4.10 4.67
N VAL A 101 3.05 3.74 3.84
CA VAL A 101 3.50 4.55 2.70
C VAL A 101 2.67 4.23 1.47
N GLU A 102 1.94 5.22 0.97
CA GLU A 102 1.27 5.14 -0.32
C GLU A 102 2.15 5.72 -1.44
N GLY A 103 2.42 4.92 -2.47
CA GLY A 103 3.03 5.41 -3.71
C GLY A 103 2.06 6.14 -4.64
N SER A 104 2.55 6.59 -5.79
CA SER A 104 1.69 7.10 -6.88
C SER A 104 1.88 6.31 -8.17
N GLY A 105 0.83 6.25 -8.98
CA GLY A 105 0.88 5.56 -10.27
C GLY A 105 1.03 4.04 -10.18
N GLY A 106 1.75 3.47 -11.16
CA GLY A 106 2.07 2.04 -11.26
C GLY A 106 3.43 1.70 -10.66
N LEU A 107 3.69 0.41 -10.38
CA LEU A 107 4.91 -0.04 -9.70
C LEU A 107 6.23 0.39 -10.38
N SER A 108 6.26 0.48 -11.71
CA SER A 108 7.47 0.81 -12.47
C SER A 108 7.68 2.31 -12.70
N VAL A 109 6.84 3.17 -12.11
CA VAL A 109 7.00 4.62 -12.20
C VAL A 109 8.07 5.07 -11.20
N ALA A 110 9.07 5.80 -11.69
CA ALA A 110 10.08 6.42 -10.83
C ALA A 110 9.43 7.52 -9.97
N LEU A 111 9.62 7.43 -8.64
CA LEU A 111 9.09 8.35 -7.64
C LEU A 111 10.16 9.30 -7.12
N ILE A 112 11.32 8.77 -6.71
CA ILE A 112 12.44 9.53 -6.11
C ILE A 112 13.68 9.33 -6.97
N GLY A 113 14.05 10.35 -7.74
CA GLY A 113 15.10 10.23 -8.74
C GLY A 113 14.77 9.13 -9.76
N LYS A 114 15.50 8.01 -9.70
CA LYS A 114 15.25 6.81 -10.53
C LYS A 114 14.57 5.66 -9.77
N LYS A 115 14.41 5.77 -8.45
CA LYS A 115 13.82 4.73 -7.61
C LYS A 115 12.32 4.67 -7.83
N THR A 116 11.82 3.47 -8.09
CA THR A 116 10.40 3.15 -8.09
C THR A 116 9.91 2.84 -6.69
N ILE A 117 8.60 2.69 -6.50
CA ILE A 117 8.04 2.26 -5.22
C ILE A 117 8.51 0.86 -4.80
N ALA A 118 8.85 -0.01 -5.76
CA ALA A 118 9.43 -1.31 -5.46
C ALA A 118 10.87 -1.18 -4.94
N ASP A 119 11.69 -0.33 -5.56
CA ASP A 119 13.04 -0.03 -5.05
C ASP A 119 12.98 0.56 -3.64
N ILE A 120 12.02 1.46 -3.39
CA ILE A 120 11.79 2.06 -2.07
C ILE A 120 11.39 1.00 -1.03
N ALA A 121 10.45 0.11 -1.37
CA ALA A 121 10.05 -0.96 -0.46
C ALA A 121 11.22 -1.90 -0.13
N ALA A 122 12.05 -2.23 -1.12
CA ALA A 122 13.25 -3.04 -0.92
C ALA A 122 14.30 -2.35 -0.04
N GLU A 123 14.55 -1.05 -0.25
CA GLU A 123 15.50 -0.26 0.54
C GLU A 123 15.07 -0.10 2.00
N LEU A 124 13.76 -0.03 2.25
CA LEU A 124 13.19 0.06 3.60
C LEU A 124 13.00 -1.30 4.28
N ASP A 125 13.32 -2.41 3.59
CA ASP A 125 12.99 -3.78 4.03
C ASP A 125 11.52 -3.94 4.45
N ALA A 126 10.63 -3.27 3.71
CA ALA A 126 9.22 -3.14 4.04
C ALA A 126 8.36 -4.08 3.17
N PRO A 127 7.31 -4.72 3.73
CA PRO A 127 6.35 -5.46 2.93
C PRO A 127 5.62 -4.54 1.95
N LEU A 128 5.56 -4.98 0.70
CA LEU A 128 4.84 -4.30 -0.38
C LEU A 128 3.48 -4.97 -0.62
N VAL A 129 2.40 -4.21 -0.45
CA VAL A 129 1.05 -4.57 -0.90
C VAL A 129 0.81 -3.99 -2.29
N VAL A 130 0.36 -4.85 -3.20
CA VAL A 130 0.02 -4.46 -4.58
C VAL A 130 -1.48 -4.48 -4.78
N VAL A 131 -2.04 -3.29 -5.03
CA VAL A 131 -3.47 -3.08 -5.27
C VAL A 131 -3.78 -3.29 -6.74
N SER A 132 -4.66 -4.26 -7.00
CA SER A 132 -5.10 -4.63 -8.34
C SER A 132 -6.56 -4.26 -8.55
N GLY A 133 -6.90 -3.93 -9.80
CA GLY A 133 -8.29 -3.90 -10.26
C GLY A 133 -8.77 -5.31 -10.65
N MET A 134 -10.03 -5.41 -11.09
CA MET A 134 -10.66 -6.67 -11.52
C MET A 134 -10.91 -6.73 -13.03
N ASN A 135 -10.30 -5.82 -13.78
CA ASN A 135 -10.51 -5.70 -15.22
C ASN A 135 -9.82 -6.84 -15.98
N ARG A 136 -10.23 -7.05 -17.24
CA ARG A 136 -9.55 -7.99 -18.14
C ARG A 136 -8.05 -7.65 -18.21
N GLY A 137 -7.20 -8.65 -18.02
CA GLY A 137 -5.74 -8.47 -17.95
C GLY A 137 -5.17 -8.26 -16.55
N ALA A 138 -6.00 -8.16 -15.50
CA ALA A 138 -5.51 -7.97 -14.12
C ALA A 138 -4.56 -9.09 -13.65
N VAL A 139 -4.78 -10.34 -14.07
CA VAL A 139 -3.87 -11.47 -13.77
C VAL A 139 -2.49 -11.23 -14.37
N GLU A 140 -2.41 -10.88 -15.66
CA GLU A 140 -1.15 -10.61 -16.35
C GLU A 140 -0.44 -9.39 -15.75
N LEU A 141 -1.17 -8.31 -15.49
CA LEU A 141 -0.63 -7.11 -14.85
C LEU A 141 -0.06 -7.45 -13.46
N ALA A 142 -0.75 -8.28 -12.67
CA ALA A 142 -0.27 -8.69 -11.37
C ALA A 142 1.01 -9.54 -11.48
N VAL A 143 1.05 -10.52 -12.39
CA VAL A 143 2.25 -11.35 -12.62
C VAL A 143 3.45 -10.49 -13.01
N ASN A 144 3.27 -9.57 -13.97
CA ASN A 144 4.34 -8.69 -14.43
C ASN A 144 4.80 -7.71 -13.33
N ALA A 145 3.87 -7.13 -12.58
CA ALA A 145 4.19 -6.21 -11.49
C ALA A 145 4.90 -6.90 -10.33
N VAL A 146 4.49 -8.12 -9.97
CA VAL A 146 5.17 -8.93 -8.95
C VAL A 146 6.57 -9.33 -9.42
N GLY A 147 6.71 -9.74 -10.68
CA GLY A 147 8.01 -10.05 -11.28
C GLY A 147 8.96 -8.84 -11.24
N PHE A 148 8.45 -7.66 -11.62
CA PHE A 148 9.18 -6.40 -11.52
C PHE A 148 9.58 -6.08 -10.07
N ALA A 149 8.64 -6.16 -9.12
CA ALA A 149 8.91 -5.85 -7.72
C ALA A 149 10.00 -6.76 -7.13
N ARG A 150 9.94 -8.06 -7.43
CA ARG A 150 10.96 -9.03 -7.01
C ARG A 150 12.32 -8.75 -7.66
N ALA A 151 12.35 -8.31 -8.92
CA ALA A 151 13.58 -7.91 -9.59
C ALA A 151 14.23 -6.66 -8.96
N CYS A 152 13.42 -5.76 -8.37
CA CYS A 152 13.89 -4.65 -7.53
C CYS A 152 14.30 -5.09 -6.10
N GLY A 153 14.14 -6.36 -5.74
CA GLY A 153 14.44 -6.88 -4.40
C GLY A 153 13.30 -6.71 -3.37
N ALA A 154 12.12 -6.26 -3.80
CA ALA A 154 11.01 -6.02 -2.88
C ALA A 154 10.30 -7.32 -2.45
N ASN A 155 9.92 -7.38 -1.18
CA ASN A 155 9.04 -8.43 -0.66
C ASN A 155 7.57 -8.08 -0.93
N VAL A 156 6.97 -8.67 -1.98
CA VAL A 156 5.53 -8.51 -2.23
C VAL A 156 4.75 -9.42 -1.29
N ALA A 157 4.17 -8.82 -0.26
CA ALA A 157 3.52 -9.54 0.82
C ALA A 157 2.04 -9.86 0.54
N GLY A 158 1.39 -9.13 -0.38
CA GLY A 158 -0.01 -9.40 -0.69
C GLY A 158 -0.54 -8.67 -1.93
N LEU A 159 -1.52 -9.30 -2.58
CA LEU A 159 -2.40 -8.70 -3.58
C LEU A 159 -3.72 -8.30 -2.93
N LEU A 160 -4.14 -7.06 -3.15
CA LEU A 160 -5.39 -6.51 -2.64
C LEU A 160 -6.29 -6.04 -3.79
N GLY A 161 -7.55 -6.43 -3.79
CA GLY A 161 -8.54 -5.94 -4.75
C GLY A 161 -9.08 -4.59 -4.36
N GLY A 162 -8.71 -3.53 -5.06
CA GLY A 162 -9.03 -2.17 -4.61
C GLY A 162 -10.47 -1.75 -4.90
N LYS A 163 -11.15 -2.39 -5.88
CA LYS A 163 -12.53 -2.11 -6.26
C LYS A 163 -13.21 -3.36 -6.82
N LEU A 164 -14.00 -4.04 -6.00
CA LEU A 164 -14.86 -5.15 -6.40
C LEU A 164 -16.27 -4.62 -6.70
N PRO A 165 -16.75 -4.65 -7.95
CA PRO A 165 -18.07 -4.16 -8.29
C PRO A 165 -19.20 -4.91 -7.58
N ALA A 166 -20.27 -4.20 -7.21
CA ALA A 166 -21.49 -4.82 -6.74
C ALA A 166 -22.07 -5.74 -7.84
N GLY A 167 -22.51 -6.94 -7.45
CA GLY A 167 -23.05 -7.93 -8.39
C GLY A 167 -22.01 -8.54 -9.34
N ALA A 168 -20.71 -8.36 -9.08
CA ALA A 168 -19.64 -8.99 -9.86
C ALA A 168 -19.88 -10.49 -10.08
N ASP A 169 -19.66 -10.94 -11.31
CA ASP A 169 -19.78 -12.36 -11.65
C ASP A 169 -18.68 -13.19 -10.96
N LEU A 170 -18.80 -14.52 -11.06
CA LEU A 170 -17.81 -15.42 -10.46
C LEU A 170 -16.40 -15.19 -11.03
N ARG A 171 -16.29 -14.84 -12.31
CA ARG A 171 -14.99 -14.64 -12.98
C ARG A 171 -14.27 -13.42 -12.41
N THR A 172 -14.97 -12.30 -12.29
CA THR A 172 -14.46 -11.08 -11.66
C THR A 172 -14.03 -11.36 -10.21
N ARG A 173 -14.83 -12.10 -9.45
CA ARG A 173 -14.50 -12.46 -8.05
C ARG A 173 -13.28 -13.38 -7.94
N LEU A 174 -13.09 -14.31 -8.87
CA LEU A 174 -11.96 -15.23 -8.87
C LEU A 174 -10.68 -14.64 -9.48
N THR A 175 -10.76 -13.49 -10.13
CA THR A 175 -9.62 -12.87 -10.83
C THR A 175 -8.39 -12.70 -9.92
N LEU A 176 -8.55 -12.29 -8.65
CA LEU A 176 -7.40 -12.16 -7.75
C LEU A 176 -6.92 -13.46 -7.13
N VAL A 177 -7.78 -14.47 -7.04
CA VAL A 177 -7.34 -15.82 -6.67
C VAL A 177 -6.46 -16.39 -7.79
N GLU A 178 -6.83 -16.18 -9.05
CA GLU A 178 -6.01 -16.55 -10.21
C GLU A 178 -4.69 -15.74 -10.24
N ALA A 179 -4.75 -14.42 -10.02
CA ALA A 179 -3.56 -13.58 -9.94
C ALA A 179 -2.61 -14.02 -8.82
N SER A 180 -3.16 -14.39 -7.65
CA SER A 180 -2.38 -14.91 -6.53
C SER A 180 -1.67 -16.21 -6.90
N ARG A 181 -2.37 -17.17 -7.49
CA ARG A 181 -1.78 -18.44 -7.95
C ARG A 181 -0.70 -18.23 -9.01
N ALA A 182 -0.96 -17.36 -9.98
CA ALA A 182 -0.04 -17.12 -11.09
C ALA A 182 1.22 -16.35 -10.68
N SER A 183 1.09 -15.42 -9.73
CA SER A 183 2.22 -14.60 -9.23
C SER A 183 2.95 -15.24 -8.04
N GLY A 184 2.34 -16.19 -7.35
CA GLY A 184 2.85 -16.76 -6.11
C GLY A 184 2.85 -15.77 -4.94
N VAL A 185 1.93 -14.80 -4.94
CA VAL A 185 1.75 -13.81 -3.86
C VAL A 185 0.40 -14.04 -3.20
N PRO A 186 0.28 -13.96 -1.86
CA PRO A 186 -1.00 -14.13 -1.17
C PRO A 186 -2.07 -13.14 -1.64
N PHE A 187 -3.29 -13.61 -1.84
CA PHE A 187 -4.45 -12.73 -1.96
C PHE A 187 -4.96 -12.38 -0.56
N ILE A 188 -4.86 -11.10 -0.18
CA ILE A 188 -5.17 -10.65 1.19
C ILE A 188 -6.59 -10.11 1.37
N GLY A 189 -7.36 -9.96 0.29
CA GLY A 189 -8.75 -9.52 0.35
C GLY A 189 -9.12 -8.48 -0.70
N SER A 190 -10.38 -8.03 -0.67
CA SER A 190 -10.90 -7.02 -1.60
C SER A 190 -11.83 -6.03 -0.92
N LEU A 191 -11.74 -4.79 -1.37
CA LEU A 191 -12.65 -3.70 -1.06
C LEU A 191 -13.80 -3.70 -2.07
N ASN A 192 -15.03 -3.56 -1.58
CA ASN A 192 -16.17 -3.31 -2.45
C ASN A 192 -16.06 -1.93 -3.10
N ASP A 193 -16.59 -1.78 -4.30
CA ASP A 193 -16.66 -0.47 -4.95
C ASP A 193 -17.52 0.51 -4.14
N GLY A 194 -17.15 1.79 -4.15
CA GLY A 194 -17.84 2.84 -3.38
C GLY A 194 -17.45 2.99 -1.91
N VAL A 195 -16.72 2.03 -1.30
CA VAL A 195 -16.32 2.13 0.12
C VAL A 195 -15.44 3.35 0.44
N GLY A 196 -14.72 3.87 -0.56
CA GLY A 196 -13.92 5.10 -0.42
C GLY A 196 -14.74 6.38 -0.22
N SER A 197 -16.06 6.33 -0.41
CA SER A 197 -16.95 7.49 -0.18
C SER A 197 -17.56 7.51 1.22
N LEU A 198 -17.39 6.44 2.00
CA LEU A 198 -17.95 6.29 3.34
C LEU A 198 -17.34 7.25 4.36
N GLY A 199 -17.95 7.30 5.55
CA GLY A 199 -17.35 7.87 6.76
C GLY A 199 -16.56 6.81 7.54
N CYS A 200 -15.90 7.23 8.62
CA CYS A 200 -14.94 6.38 9.34
C CYS A 200 -15.53 5.07 9.89
N GLU A 201 -16.69 5.12 10.55
CA GLU A 201 -17.33 3.93 11.14
C GLU A 201 -17.82 2.91 10.09
N PRO A 202 -18.66 3.29 9.10
CA PRO A 202 -19.06 2.33 8.06
C PRO A 202 -17.88 1.80 7.22
N PHE A 203 -16.82 2.59 7.07
CA PHE A 203 -15.62 2.13 6.38
C PHE A 203 -14.95 0.98 7.15
N ALA A 204 -14.82 1.09 8.48
CA ALA A 204 -14.21 0.05 9.31
C ALA A 204 -14.98 -1.29 9.23
N GLU A 205 -16.32 -1.25 9.22
CA GLU A 205 -17.16 -2.45 9.08
C GLU A 205 -16.95 -3.14 7.71
N ALA A 206 -16.71 -2.35 6.67
CA ALA A 206 -16.49 -2.84 5.31
C ALA A 206 -15.13 -3.56 5.11
N LEU A 207 -14.25 -3.59 6.11
CA LEU A 207 -12.90 -4.17 6.01
C LEU A 207 -12.81 -5.64 6.43
N SER A 208 -13.93 -6.25 6.85
CA SER A 208 -13.98 -7.65 7.35
C SER A 208 -13.50 -8.71 6.34
N THR A 209 -13.33 -8.34 5.07
CA THR A 209 -12.83 -9.19 3.98
C THR A 209 -11.34 -9.05 3.71
N ILE A 210 -10.61 -8.25 4.50
CA ILE A 210 -9.18 -7.99 4.33
C ILE A 210 -8.41 -8.55 5.53
N PHE A 211 -7.42 -9.39 5.23
CA PHE A 211 -6.61 -10.11 6.22
C PHE A 211 -5.14 -9.77 5.98
N ILE A 212 -4.55 -9.00 6.88
CA ILE A 212 -3.11 -8.72 6.91
C ILE A 212 -2.45 -9.53 8.05
N PRO A 213 -1.18 -9.92 7.90
CA PRO A 213 -0.45 -10.70 8.91
C PRO A 213 -0.47 -10.06 10.31
N ASP A 214 -0.34 -10.88 11.35
CA ASP A 214 -0.42 -10.42 12.75
C ASP A 214 0.87 -9.77 13.23
N GLU A 215 1.98 -10.10 12.59
CA GLU A 215 3.29 -9.49 12.83
C GLU A 215 3.42 -8.05 12.28
N TRP A 216 2.41 -7.55 11.56
CA TRP A 216 2.37 -6.17 11.07
C TRP A 216 1.92 -5.16 12.14
#